data_AF-A0A1L3JE52-F1
#
_entry.id   AF-A0A1L3JE52-F1
#
_cell.length_a   1.000
_cell.length_b   1.000
_cell.length_c   1.000
_cell.angle_alpha   90.00
_cell.angle_beta   90.00
_cell.angle_gamma   90.00
#
_symmetry.space_group_name_H-M   'P 1'
#
loop_
_entity.id
_entity.type
_entity.pdbx_description
1 polymer ?
#
loop_
_entity_poly.entity_id
_entity_poly.type
_entity_poly.pdbx_seq_one_letter_code
_entity_poly.pdbx_strand_id
1 'polypeptide(L)'
;MQGGLIDLGGMSLVGTVNVKGTPGRNVRIELPQSVEMTASSGGVVRVVDIKHDMPALAQLDQNGRLTFSFGGRLVITQSVSGMFRGRIPVTVNYQ
;
A
#
# COMPACT_ATOMS: atom_id res chain seq x y z
N MET A 1 -15.94 -18.14 -20.07
CA MET A 1 -15.69 -16.70 -20.33
C MET A 1 -14.46 -16.30 -19.51
N GLN A 2 -13.30 -16.18 -20.14
CA GLN A 2 -12.05 -15.86 -19.45
C GLN A 2 -11.91 -14.33 -19.39
N GLY A 3 -12.26 -13.75 -18.24
CA GLY A 3 -11.94 -12.36 -17.95
C GLY A 3 -10.42 -12.25 -17.82
N GLY A 4 -9.77 -11.76 -18.88
CA GLY A 4 -8.33 -11.58 -18.90
C GLY A 4 -7.93 -10.59 -17.83
N LEU A 5 -7.05 -11.01 -16.91
CA LEU A 5 -6.33 -10.10 -16.04
C LEU A 5 -5.51 -9.20 -16.94
N ILE A 6 -5.96 -7.95 -17.13
CA ILE A 6 -5.19 -6.98 -17.89
C ILE A 6 -4.20 -6.37 -16.90
N ASP A 7 -2.95 -6.69 -17.13
CA ASP A 7 -1.84 -6.08 -16.46
C ASP A 7 -1.50 -4.77 -17.14
N LEU A 8 -1.63 -3.65 -16.42
CA LEU A 8 -1.38 -2.33 -17.00
C LEU A 8 0.11 -2.01 -17.17
N GLY A 9 1.01 -2.88 -16.68
CA GLY A 9 2.46 -2.67 -16.72
C GLY A 9 2.93 -1.57 -15.75
N GLY A 10 4.04 -1.81 -15.06
CA GLY A 10 4.66 -0.86 -14.13
C GLY A 10 4.08 -0.85 -12.71
N MET A 11 4.65 -0.03 -11.82
CA MET A 11 4.05 0.28 -10.51
C MET A 11 2.92 1.27 -10.73
N SER A 12 1.67 0.82 -10.64
CA SER A 12 0.50 1.66 -10.92
C SER A 12 0.01 2.45 -9.70
N LEU A 13 0.42 2.05 -8.50
CA LEU A 13 0.07 2.73 -7.26
C LEU A 13 1.34 3.01 -6.45
N VAL A 14 1.52 4.26 -6.06
CA VAL A 14 2.54 4.70 -5.11
C VAL A 14 1.86 5.50 -4.00
N GLY A 15 2.23 5.24 -2.76
CA GLY A 15 1.74 5.98 -1.60
C GLY A 15 2.88 6.28 -0.63
N THR A 16 2.69 7.35 0.15
CA THR A 16 3.61 7.74 1.23
C THR A 16 2.90 7.58 2.56
N VAL A 17 3.54 6.90 3.50
CA VAL A 17 3.05 6.71 4.86
C VAL A 17 3.88 7.57 5.81
N ASN A 18 3.18 8.31 6.67
CA ASN A 18 3.79 9.10 7.73
C ASN A 18 3.38 8.52 9.08
N VAL A 19 4.32 7.90 9.77
CA VAL A 19 4.12 7.34 11.12
C VAL A 19 4.57 8.39 12.14
N LYS A 20 3.76 8.58 13.19
CA LYS A 20 4.07 9.46 14.32
C LYS A 20 3.97 8.69 15.63
N GLY A 21 4.95 8.86 16.51
CA GLY A 21 5.02 8.22 17.81
C GLY A 21 6.04 8.88 18.72
N THR A 22 6.58 8.11 19.67
CA THR A 22 7.61 8.57 20.61
C THR A 22 8.98 8.65 19.91
N PRO A 23 9.72 9.77 20.01
CA PRO A 23 11.05 9.94 19.43
C PRO A 23 12.04 8.82 19.77
N GLY A 24 12.86 8.44 18.80
CA GLY A 24 13.95 7.47 18.97
C GLY A 24 13.52 6.02 19.20
N ARG A 25 12.22 5.71 19.23
CA ARG A 25 11.72 4.34 19.44
C ARG A 25 11.78 3.51 18.16
N ASN A 26 12.13 2.24 18.32
CA ASN A 26 12.01 1.25 17.26
C ASN A 26 10.54 0.83 17.12
N VAL A 27 10.12 0.66 15.88
CA VAL A 27 8.76 0.23 15.54
C VAL A 27 8.82 -0.93 14.54
N ARG A 28 7.87 -1.84 14.65
CA ARG A 28 7.57 -2.85 13.64
C ARG A 28 6.38 -2.36 12.84
N ILE A 29 6.56 -2.25 11.53
CA ILE A 29 5.51 -1.85 10.60
C ILE A 29 5.21 -3.04 9.70
N GLU A 30 3.93 -3.36 9.57
CA GLU A 30 3.44 -4.45 8.73
C GLU A 30 2.48 -3.88 7.68
N LEU A 31 2.76 -4.24 6.42
CA LEU A 31 1.95 -3.91 5.26
C LEU A 31 1.39 -5.22 4.65
N PRO A 32 0.15 -5.20 4.15
CA PRO A 32 -0.40 -6.33 3.42
C PRO A 32 0.33 -6.51 2.08
N GLN A 33 0.40 -7.76 1.61
CA GLN A 33 0.98 -8.06 0.29
C GLN A 33 0.03 -7.72 -0.87
N SER A 34 -1.27 -7.65 -0.61
CA SER A 34 -2.28 -7.23 -1.58
C SER A 34 -3.47 -6.54 -0.91
N VAL A 35 -4.12 -5.63 -1.65
CA VAL A 35 -5.31 -4.89 -1.20
C VAL A 35 -6.32 -4.81 -2.33
N GLU A 36 -7.59 -4.97 -2.00
CA GLU A 36 -8.69 -4.78 -2.93
C GLU A 36 -9.16 -3.31 -2.90
N MET A 37 -9.46 -2.78 -4.09
CA MET A 37 -10.02 -1.44 -4.25
C MET A 37 -11.31 -1.53 -5.06
N THR A 38 -12.30 -0.75 -4.66
CA THR A 38 -13.62 -0.73 -5.30
C THR A 38 -13.92 0.65 -5.87
N ALA A 39 -14.51 0.70 -7.05
CA ALA A 39 -15.03 1.91 -7.66
C ALA A 39 -16.49 2.15 -7.22
N SER A 40 -16.93 3.40 -7.29
CA SER A 40 -18.35 3.76 -7.06
C SER A 40 -19.31 3.08 -8.04
N SER A 41 -18.82 2.66 -9.21
CA SER A 41 -19.57 1.89 -10.20
C SER A 41 -19.70 0.40 -9.89
N GLY A 42 -19.06 -0.08 -8.81
CA GLY A 42 -19.02 -1.51 -8.44
C GLY A 42 -17.86 -2.29 -9.05
N GLY A 43 -17.01 -1.65 -9.88
CA GLY A 43 -15.79 -2.28 -10.39
C GLY A 43 -14.78 -2.59 -9.28
N VAL A 44 -14.10 -3.72 -9.39
CA VAL A 44 -13.10 -4.16 -8.41
C VAL A 44 -11.74 -4.28 -9.08
N VAL A 45 -10.70 -3.74 -8.44
CA VAL A 45 -9.30 -3.91 -8.84
C VAL A 45 -8.48 -4.35 -7.65
N ARG A 46 -7.35 -5.02 -7.91
CA ARG A 46 -6.46 -5.50 -6.87
C ARG A 46 -5.10 -4.85 -7.00
N VAL A 47 -4.57 -4.35 -5.89
CA VAL A 47 -3.17 -3.98 -5.77
C VAL A 47 -2.43 -5.20 -5.23
N VAL A 48 -1.43 -5.68 -5.94
CA VAL A 48 -0.59 -6.84 -5.61
C VAL A 48 0.88 -6.43 -5.59
N ASP A 49 1.76 -7.33 -5.16
CA ASP A 49 3.21 -7.09 -5.11
C ASP A 49 3.56 -5.79 -4.38
N ILE A 50 2.86 -5.51 -3.28
CA ILE A 50 3.11 -4.31 -2.48
C ILE A 50 4.52 -4.41 -1.88
N LYS A 51 5.37 -3.46 -2.26
CA LYS A 51 6.74 -3.30 -1.75
C LYS A 51 6.89 -1.94 -1.09
N HIS A 52 7.81 -1.83 -0.16
CA HIS A 52 8.12 -0.58 0.54
C HIS A 52 9.61 -0.31 0.55
N ASP A 53 9.99 0.96 0.72
CA ASP A 53 11.39 1.40 0.86
C ASP A 53 11.84 1.55 2.33
N MET A 54 10.99 1.14 3.28
CA MET A 54 11.28 1.25 4.71
C MET A 54 12.60 0.54 5.10
N PRO A 55 13.43 1.16 5.98
CA PRO A 55 14.65 0.55 6.47
C PRO A 55 14.36 -0.76 7.24
N ALA A 56 15.33 -1.69 7.19
CA ALA A 56 15.24 -2.97 7.90
C ALA A 56 15.07 -2.79 9.42
N LEU A 57 15.67 -1.72 9.97
CA LEU A 57 15.43 -1.25 11.33
C LEU A 57 14.62 0.04 11.26
N ALA A 58 13.30 -0.07 11.37
CA ALA A 58 12.40 1.08 11.39
C ALA A 58 12.46 1.76 12.77
N GLN A 59 13.09 2.93 12.81
CA GLN A 59 13.21 3.77 14.00
C GLN A 59 12.56 5.13 13.74
N LEU A 60 11.80 5.62 14.72
CA LEU A 60 11.28 6.99 14.68
C LEU A 60 12.42 7.98 14.91
N ASP A 61 12.46 9.04 14.10
CA ASP A 61 13.46 10.10 14.20
C ASP A 61 13.37 10.87 15.53
N GLN A 62 14.22 11.90 15.69
CA GLN A 62 14.23 12.76 16.88
C GLN A 62 12.93 13.55 17.08
N ASN A 63 12.09 13.66 16.05
CA ASN A 63 10.77 14.27 16.09
C ASN A 63 9.65 13.25 16.29
N GLY A 64 9.98 11.96 16.47
CA GLY A 64 9.00 10.89 16.60
C GLY A 64 8.33 10.53 15.28
N ARG A 65 9.01 10.72 14.14
CA ARG A 65 8.46 10.51 12.80
C ARG A 65 9.24 9.45 12.02
N LEU A 66 8.51 8.69 11.22
CA LEU A 66 9.09 7.82 10.19
C LEU A 66 8.23 7.94 8.94
N THR A 67 8.86 8.31 7.83
CA THR A 67 8.23 8.41 6.52
C THR A 67 8.81 7.35 5.61
N PHE A 68 7.96 6.61 4.93
CA PHE A 68 8.36 5.63 3.93
C PHE A 68 7.34 5.61 2.79
N SER A 69 7.78 5.15 1.63
CA SER A 69 6.94 4.96 0.46
C SER A 69 6.66 3.48 0.23
N PHE A 70 5.50 3.20 -0.35
CA PHE A 70 5.18 1.88 -0.86
C PHE A 70 4.67 1.98 -2.29
N GLY A 71 4.91 0.93 -3.06
CA GLY A 71 4.48 0.79 -4.44
C GLY A 71 3.85 -0.57 -4.69
N GLY A 72 2.93 -0.67 -5.65
CA GLY A 72 2.26 -1.92 -5.98
C GLY A 72 1.82 -2.06 -7.43
N ARG A 73 1.69 -3.34 -7.83
CA ARG A 73 1.04 -3.90 -9.02
C ARG A 73 -0.45 -3.64 -9.08
N LEU A 74 -1.02 -2.85 -10.00
CA LEU A 74 -2.48 -2.84 -10.18
C LEU A 74 -2.91 -3.89 -11.21
N VAL A 75 -3.81 -4.77 -10.79
CA VAL A 75 -4.37 -5.86 -11.58
C VAL A 75 -5.87 -5.64 -11.72
N ILE A 76 -6.34 -5.62 -12.96
CA ILE A 76 -7.75 -5.38 -13.32
C ILE A 76 -8.37 -6.69 -13.83
N THR A 77 -9.43 -7.15 -13.17
CA THR A 77 -10.15 -8.39 -13.51
C THR A 77 -11.30 -8.17 -14.49
N GLN A 78 -11.82 -6.95 -14.59
CA GLN A 78 -12.92 -6.56 -15.48
C GLN A 78 -12.59 -5.23 -16.12
N SER A 79 -12.97 -4.99 -17.39
CA SER A 79 -12.75 -3.71 -18.07
C SER A 79 -13.57 -2.58 -17.43
N VAL A 80 -13.10 -2.11 -16.27
CA VAL A 80 -13.70 -1.06 -15.47
C VAL A 80 -12.75 0.12 -15.41
N SER A 81 -13.30 1.32 -15.63
CA SER A 81 -12.58 2.59 -15.56
C SER A 81 -13.21 3.47 -14.50
N GLY A 82 -12.40 4.23 -13.78
CA GLY A 82 -12.88 5.21 -12.81
C GLY A 82 -11.96 5.38 -11.63
N MET A 83 -12.46 6.08 -10.61
CA MET A 83 -11.76 6.25 -9.34
C MET A 83 -12.01 5.05 -8.44
N PHE A 84 -10.97 4.26 -8.19
CA PHE A 84 -11.00 3.16 -7.24
C PHE A 84 -10.55 3.66 -5.86
N ARG A 85 -11.23 3.19 -4.82
CA ARG A 85 -10.89 3.50 -3.43
C ARG A 85 -10.71 2.19 -2.68
N GLY A 86 -9.62 2.10 -1.94
CA GLY A 86 -9.33 0.98 -1.07
C GLY A 86 -8.77 1.48 0.24
N ARG A 87 -8.73 0.60 1.24
CA ARG A 87 -8.07 0.86 2.51
C ARG A 87 -6.88 -0.07 2.60
N ILE A 88 -5.70 0.50 2.79
CA ILE A 88 -4.48 -0.25 3.03
C ILE A 88 -4.30 -0.28 4.54
N PRO A 89 -4.59 -1.41 5.23
CA PRO A 89 -4.30 -1.52 6.64
C PRO A 89 -2.79 -1.41 6.84
N VAL A 90 -2.37 -0.53 7.75
CA VAL A 90 -0.97 -0.42 8.18
C VAL A 90 -0.95 -0.65 9.67
N THR A 91 -0.27 -1.70 10.10
CA THR A 91 -0.12 -2.02 11.53
C THR A 91 1.24 -1.50 11.99
N VAL A 92 1.26 -0.76 13.09
CA VAL A 92 2.48 -0.21 13.69
C VAL A 92 2.52 -0.61 15.16
N ASN A 93 3.56 -1.34 15.55
CA ASN A 93 3.78 -1.79 16.92
C ASN A 93 5.12 -1.27 17.43
N TYR A 94 5.17 -0.78 18.67
CA TYR A 94 6.47 -0.52 19.31
C TYR A 94 7.21 -1.83 19.55
N GLN A 95 8.53 -1.77 19.39
CA GLN A 95 9.44 -2.80 19.86
C GLN A 95 9.93 -2.50 21.27
#